data_AF-A0A916BT90-F1
#
_entry.id   AF-A0A916BT90-F1
#
_cell.length_a   1.000
_cell.length_b   1.000
_cell.length_c   1.000
_cell.angle_alpha   90.00
_cell.angle_beta   90.00
_cell.angle_gamma   90.00
#
_symmetry.space_group_name_H-M   'P 1'
#
loop_
_entity.id
_entity.type
_entity.pdbx_description
1 polymer ?
#
loop_
_entity_poly.entity_id
_entity_poly.type
_entity_poly.pdbx_seq_one_letter_code
_entity_poly.pdbx_strand_id
1 'polypeptide(L)'
;MKSDDGAEPQRFLLCQRWLLILGAIISVFGVALALLYSTPLFDIFRTQIDPVFWAAGELAGGTTLFQQWIYGVLGATMAGWGVCIAFLAAVPFKRREKWAWNCLALAVSLWFVIDTFLSWRFGALFNVLFNVLIFLAVLVPLLLSRGFFRK
;
A
#
# COMPACT_ATOMS: atom_id res chain seq x y z
N MET A 1 -18.00 -37.61 -5.14
CA MET A 1 -18.39 -36.19 -5.20
C MET A 1 -18.44 -35.69 -3.75
N LYS A 2 -17.31 -35.21 -3.22
CA LYS A 2 -17.10 -34.97 -1.78
C LYS A 2 -16.26 -33.69 -1.61
N SER A 3 -16.76 -32.80 -0.74
CA SER A 3 -16.07 -31.75 0.03
C SER A 3 -15.53 -30.48 -0.66
N ASP A 4 -16.38 -29.67 -1.29
CA ASP A 4 -16.03 -28.25 -1.59
C ASP A 4 -16.46 -27.27 -0.48
N ASP A 5 -17.42 -27.67 0.38
CA ASP A 5 -17.99 -26.82 1.45
C ASP A 5 -16.98 -26.33 2.51
N GLY A 6 -15.84 -27.04 2.67
CA GLY A 6 -14.79 -26.66 3.63
C GLY A 6 -13.74 -25.69 3.09
N ALA A 7 -13.55 -25.65 1.76
CA ALA A 7 -12.50 -24.86 1.12
C ALA A 7 -12.88 -23.38 0.98
N GLU A 8 -14.16 -23.10 0.76
CA GLU A 8 -14.70 -21.74 0.65
C GLU A 8 -14.50 -20.89 1.93
N PRO A 9 -14.86 -21.37 3.14
CA PRO A 9 -14.60 -20.65 4.38
C PRO A 9 -13.11 -20.38 4.62
N GLN A 10 -12.25 -21.35 4.29
CA GLN A 10 -10.80 -21.24 4.47
C GLN A 10 -10.19 -20.20 3.53
N ARG A 11 -10.60 -20.19 2.26
CA ARG A 11 -10.17 -19.20 1.25
C ARG A 11 -10.54 -17.78 1.66
N PHE A 12 -11.76 -17.58 2.16
CA PHE A 12 -12.19 -16.27 2.64
C PHE A 12 -11.35 -15.78 3.84
N LEU A 13 -11.13 -16.66 4.82
CA LEU A 13 -10.30 -16.34 5.98
C LEU A 13 -8.85 -16.04 5.60
N LEU A 14 -8.30 -16.72 4.60
CA LEU A 14 -6.99 -16.42 4.06
C LEU A 14 -6.93 -15.00 3.47
N CYS A 15 -7.90 -14.62 2.63
CA CYS A 15 -7.97 -13.27 2.06
C CYS A 15 -8.13 -12.19 3.14
N GLN A 16 -8.97 -12.45 4.15
CA GLN A 16 -9.16 -11.55 5.28
C GLN A 16 -7.87 -11.37 6.09
N ARG A 17 -7.18 -12.45 6.44
CA ARG A 17 -5.91 -12.40 7.19
C ARG A 17 -4.80 -11.76 6.36
N TRP A 18 -4.76 -12.02 5.06
CA TRP A 18 -3.84 -11.37 4.13
C TRP A 18 -4.00 -9.85 4.22
N LEU A 19 -5.22 -9.33 4.01
CA LEU A 19 -5.47 -7.89 4.04
C LEU A 19 -5.15 -7.29 5.41
N LEU A 20 -5.45 -8.01 6.49
CA LEU A 20 -5.12 -7.60 7.85
C LEU A 20 -3.61 -7.46 8.07
N ILE A 21 -2.84 -8.50 7.70
CA ILE A 21 -1.38 -8.51 7.82
C ILE A 21 -0.77 -7.46 6.90
N LEU A 22 -1.27 -7.31 5.68
CA LEU A 22 -0.82 -6.29 4.74
C LEU A 22 -1.05 -4.88 5.28
N GLY A 23 -2.23 -4.60 5.86
CA GLY A 23 -2.49 -3.33 6.54
C GLY A 23 -1.52 -3.06 7.68
N ALA A 24 -1.21 -4.07 8.49
CA ALA A 24 -0.21 -3.95 9.56
C ALA A 24 1.21 -3.70 9.01
N ILE A 25 1.62 -4.39 7.94
CA ILE A 25 2.92 -4.18 7.27
C ILE A 25 3.00 -2.75 6.73
N ILE A 26 1.96 -2.28 6.02
CA ILE A 26 1.90 -0.91 5.49
C ILE A 26 1.96 0.11 6.64
N SER A 27 1.31 -0.19 7.77
CA SER A 27 1.33 0.68 8.96
C SER A 27 2.75 0.84 9.49
N VAL A 28 3.43 -0.28 9.72
CA VAL A 28 4.81 -0.31 10.25
C VAL A 28 5.78 0.30 9.25
N PHE A 29 5.64 -0.01 7.96
CA PHE A 29 6.44 0.57 6.89
C PHE A 29 6.26 2.10 6.83
N GLY A 30 5.01 2.59 6.93
CA GLY A 30 4.73 4.02 6.95
C GLY A 30 5.38 4.74 8.14
N VAL A 31 5.31 4.15 9.34
CA VAL A 31 6.00 4.69 10.52
C VAL A 31 7.52 4.70 10.33
N ALA A 32 8.08 3.62 9.79
CA ALA A 32 9.50 3.54 9.49
C ALA A 32 9.91 4.59 8.44
N LEU A 33 9.14 4.75 7.38
CA LEU A 33 9.38 5.78 6.36
C LEU A 33 9.31 7.18 6.97
N ALA A 34 8.32 7.42 7.83
CA ALA A 34 8.11 8.74 8.43
C ALA A 34 9.27 9.19 9.33
N LEU A 35 9.84 8.24 10.09
CA LEU A 35 10.81 8.55 11.15
C LEU A 35 12.25 8.24 10.75
N LEU A 36 12.46 7.28 9.84
CA LEU A 36 13.75 6.70 9.53
C LEU A 36 14.16 6.93 8.08
N TYR A 37 13.44 7.76 7.30
CA TYR A 37 13.79 8.02 5.90
C TYR A 37 15.27 8.38 5.75
N SER A 38 15.82 9.30 6.56
CA SER A 38 17.22 9.74 6.47
C SER A 38 18.29 8.68 6.81
N THR A 39 17.89 7.48 7.25
CA THR A 39 18.81 6.41 7.64
C THR A 39 19.15 5.51 6.45
N PRO A 40 20.20 4.67 6.52
CA PRO A 40 20.56 3.74 5.45
C PRO A 40 19.45 2.75 5.06
N LEU A 41 18.46 2.54 5.94
CA LEU A 41 17.31 1.66 5.68
C LEU A 41 16.56 2.04 4.40
N PHE A 42 16.54 3.33 4.04
CA PHE A 42 15.86 3.85 2.86
C PHE A 42 16.82 4.35 1.76
N ASP A 43 18.10 3.93 1.78
CA ASP A 43 19.08 4.26 0.73
C ASP A 43 18.61 3.81 -0.66
N ILE A 44 17.91 2.67 -0.74
CA ILE A 44 17.37 2.17 -2.01
C ILE A 44 16.36 3.15 -2.62
N PHE A 45 15.53 3.82 -1.81
CA PHE A 45 14.58 4.80 -2.31
C PHE A 45 15.32 6.04 -2.82
N ARG A 46 16.28 6.56 -2.05
CA ARG A 46 17.11 7.70 -2.48
C ARG A 46 17.86 7.42 -3.77
N THR A 47 18.58 6.30 -3.83
CA THR A 47 19.43 5.99 -4.99
C THR A 47 18.63 5.73 -6.27
N GLN A 48 17.37 5.31 -6.18
CA GLN A 48 16.52 5.04 -7.33
C GLN A 48 15.62 6.22 -7.72
N ILE A 49 15.23 7.08 -6.77
CA ILE A 49 14.30 8.18 -7.02
C ILE A 49 15.04 9.51 -7.19
N ASP A 50 16.09 9.76 -6.41
CA ASP A 50 16.76 11.06 -6.39
C ASP A 50 17.36 11.45 -7.74
N PRO A 51 18.02 10.54 -8.50
CA PRO A 51 18.57 10.88 -9.82
C PRO A 51 17.54 11.36 -10.85
N VAL A 52 16.25 11.09 -10.63
CA VAL A 52 15.16 11.53 -11.50
C VAL A 52 14.88 13.03 -11.33
N PHE A 53 15.00 13.55 -10.11
CA PHE A 53 14.63 14.92 -9.76
C PHE A 53 15.84 15.84 -9.57
N TRP A 54 16.96 15.26 -9.14
CA TRP A 54 18.19 15.97 -8.88
C TRP A 54 19.29 15.26 -9.67
N ALA A 55 19.89 15.96 -10.63
CA ALA A 55 21.10 15.47 -11.27
C ALA A 55 22.16 15.12 -10.20
N ALA A 56 23.16 14.32 -10.55
CA ALA A 56 24.18 13.76 -9.65
C ALA A 56 25.11 14.78 -8.92
N GLY A 57 24.64 16.01 -8.66
CA GLY A 57 25.21 16.96 -7.72
C GLY A 57 24.60 16.82 -6.33
N GLU A 58 25.24 17.47 -5.35
CA GLU A 58 24.77 17.48 -3.98
C GLU A 58 23.40 18.15 -3.85
N LEU A 59 22.48 17.49 -3.13
CA LEU A 59 21.22 18.12 -2.72
C LEU A 59 21.55 19.34 -1.84
N ALA A 60 21.19 20.53 -2.32
CA ALA A 60 21.27 21.74 -1.50
C ALA A 60 20.50 21.54 -0.17
N GLY A 61 20.97 22.12 0.93
CA GLY A 61 20.44 21.83 2.28
C GLY A 61 18.92 21.98 2.41
N GLY A 62 18.31 22.98 1.74
CA GLY A 62 16.85 23.15 1.73
C GLY A 62 16.10 22.02 1.01
N THR A 63 16.69 21.45 -0.04
CA THR A 63 16.12 20.31 -0.78
C THR A 63 16.12 19.05 0.08
N THR A 64 17.21 18.78 0.80
CA THR A 64 17.29 17.65 1.72
C THR A 64 16.26 17.75 2.83
N LEU A 65 16.09 18.94 3.43
CA LEU A 65 15.06 19.16 4.46
C LEU A 65 13.64 18.96 3.91
N PHE A 66 13.36 19.48 2.71
CA PHE A 66 12.07 19.27 2.05
C PHE A 66 11.82 17.79 1.74
N GLN A 67 12.84 17.07 1.27
CA GLN A 67 12.76 15.64 0.97
C GLN A 67 12.45 14.83 2.25
N GLN A 68 13.16 15.10 3.34
CA GLN A 68 12.89 14.45 4.63
C GLN A 68 11.47 14.73 5.12
N TRP A 69 11.01 15.99 4.98
CA TRP A 69 9.65 16.37 5.37
C TRP A 69 8.59 15.67 4.51
N ILE A 70 8.73 15.65 3.18
CA ILE A 70 7.70 15.08 2.30
C ILE A 70 7.58 13.57 2.45
N TYR A 71 8.70 12.85 2.59
CA TYR A 71 8.68 11.41 2.91
C TYR A 71 8.21 11.15 4.35
N GLY A 72 8.49 12.07 5.27
CA GLY A 72 7.91 12.11 6.61
C GLY A 72 6.38 12.07 6.59
N VAL A 73 5.78 13.03 5.86
CA VAL A 73 4.32 13.17 5.70
C VAL A 73 3.73 12.01 4.91
N LEU A 74 4.41 11.54 3.86
CA LEU A 74 4.00 10.36 3.10
C LEU A 74 3.96 9.12 4.00
N GLY A 75 5.02 8.89 4.78
CA GLY A 75 5.09 7.78 5.74
C GLY A 75 3.97 7.83 6.77
N ALA A 76 3.70 9.00 7.36
CA ALA A 76 2.59 9.18 8.30
C ALA A 76 1.23 8.87 7.66
N THR A 77 1.04 9.30 6.40
CA THR A 77 -0.17 9.01 5.62
C THR A 77 -0.31 7.52 5.34
N MET A 78 0.77 6.86 4.90
CA MET A 78 0.81 5.40 4.69
C MET A 78 0.52 4.65 5.99
N ALA A 79 1.05 5.13 7.12
CA ALA A 79 0.82 4.52 8.42
C ALA A 79 -0.67 4.54 8.77
N GLY A 80 -1.32 5.70 8.67
CA GLY A 80 -2.76 5.85 8.90
C GLY A 80 -3.60 5.00 7.92
N TRP A 81 -3.23 4.98 6.65
CA TRP A 81 -3.91 4.18 5.63
C TRP A 81 -3.80 2.67 5.91
N GLY A 82 -2.63 2.20 6.32
CA GLY A 82 -2.41 0.81 6.74
C GLY A 82 -3.29 0.42 7.93
N VAL A 83 -3.44 1.32 8.91
CA VAL A 83 -4.33 1.10 10.06
C VAL A 83 -5.78 1.00 9.57
N CYS A 84 -6.23 1.90 8.69
CA CYS A 84 -7.57 1.81 8.10
C CYS A 84 -7.81 0.47 7.40
N ILE A 85 -6.86 0.00 6.57
CA ILE A 85 -6.95 -1.31 5.92
C ILE A 85 -7.07 -2.43 6.95
N ALA A 86 -6.22 -2.42 7.98
CA ALA A 86 -6.23 -3.45 9.02
C ALA A 86 -7.57 -3.51 9.76
N PHE A 87 -8.14 -2.36 10.14
CA PHE A 87 -9.43 -2.31 10.81
C PHE A 87 -10.60 -2.71 9.89
N LEU A 88 -10.59 -2.26 8.63
CA LEU A 88 -11.56 -2.68 7.62
C LEU A 88 -11.50 -4.20 7.42
N ALA A 89 -10.30 -4.77 7.32
CA ALA A 89 -10.08 -6.21 7.19
C ALA A 89 -10.52 -6.98 8.45
N ALA A 90 -10.25 -6.47 9.65
CA ALA A 90 -10.51 -7.14 10.91
C ALA A 90 -12.01 -7.28 11.23
N VAL A 91 -12.80 -6.23 10.91
CA VAL A 91 -14.19 -6.13 11.36
C VAL A 91 -15.18 -6.23 10.19
N PRO A 92 -15.44 -5.17 9.39
CA PRO A 92 -16.53 -5.19 8.42
C PRO A 92 -16.24 -6.13 7.24
N PHE A 93 -14.98 -6.25 6.80
CA PHE A 93 -14.61 -7.22 5.78
C PHE A 93 -14.83 -8.65 6.26
N LYS A 94 -14.40 -8.98 7.49
CA LYS A 94 -14.62 -10.30 8.12
C LYS A 94 -16.12 -10.62 8.28
N ARG A 95 -16.94 -9.60 8.55
CA ARG A 95 -18.42 -9.68 8.59
C ARG A 95 -19.07 -9.76 7.21
N ARG A 96 -18.28 -9.76 6.13
CA ARG A 96 -18.73 -9.80 4.73
C ARG A 96 -19.57 -8.59 4.34
N GLU A 97 -19.30 -7.44 4.95
CA GLU A 97 -20.01 -6.20 4.63
C GLU A 97 -19.52 -5.65 3.29
N LYS A 98 -20.42 -5.59 2.30
CA LYS A 98 -20.09 -5.22 0.91
C LYS A 98 -19.48 -3.83 0.77
N TRP A 99 -19.87 -2.88 1.62
CA TRP A 99 -19.32 -1.52 1.61
C TRP A 99 -17.82 -1.53 1.95
N ALA A 100 -17.34 -2.44 2.81
CA ALA A 100 -15.93 -2.52 3.15
C ALA A 100 -15.10 -3.04 1.98
N TRP A 101 -15.63 -4.02 1.23
CA TRP A 101 -15.02 -4.47 -0.02
C TRP A 101 -14.95 -3.32 -1.04
N ASN A 102 -16.06 -2.60 -1.25
CA ASN A 102 -16.12 -1.46 -2.17
C ASN A 102 -15.17 -0.35 -1.75
N CYS A 103 -15.11 -0.02 -0.46
CA CYS A 103 -14.23 1.00 0.09
C CYS A 103 -12.77 0.67 -0.20
N LEU A 104 -12.32 -0.55 0.11
CA LEU A 104 -10.95 -0.99 -0.17
C LEU A 104 -10.66 -0.98 -1.68
N ALA A 105 -11.55 -1.54 -2.50
CA ALA A 105 -11.37 -1.61 -3.95
C ALA A 105 -11.30 -0.22 -4.61
N LEU A 106 -12.19 0.71 -4.23
CA LEU A 106 -12.20 2.06 -4.77
C LEU A 106 -11.00 2.87 -4.28
N ALA A 107 -10.71 2.83 -2.97
CA ALA A 107 -9.59 3.58 -2.41
C ALA A 107 -8.25 3.16 -3.02
N VAL A 108 -8.00 1.84 -3.11
CA VAL A 108 -6.73 1.34 -3.67
C VAL A 108 -6.62 1.60 -5.17
N SER A 109 -7.73 1.50 -5.91
CA SER A 109 -7.73 1.77 -7.35
C SER A 109 -7.51 3.25 -7.65
N LEU A 110 -8.16 4.14 -6.90
CA LEU A 110 -8.00 5.57 -7.05
C LEU A 110 -6.56 6.00 -6.75
N TRP A 111 -6.01 5.54 -5.62
CA TRP A 111 -4.61 5.79 -5.26
C TRP A 111 -3.67 5.26 -6.35
N PHE A 112 -3.81 4.00 -6.75
CA PHE A 112 -2.94 3.39 -7.75
C PHE A 112 -2.94 4.16 -9.08
N VAL A 113 -4.11 4.55 -9.59
CA VAL A 113 -4.21 5.29 -10.86
C VAL A 113 -3.51 6.64 -10.76
N ILE A 114 -3.80 7.43 -9.72
CA ILE A 114 -3.25 8.79 -9.58
C ILE A 114 -1.73 8.73 -9.33
N ASP A 115 -1.30 7.95 -8.33
CA ASP A 115 0.10 7.91 -7.90
C ASP A 115 1.00 7.32 -8.99
N THR A 116 0.54 6.25 -9.65
CA THR A 116 1.30 5.61 -10.74
C THR A 116 1.37 6.50 -11.98
N PHE A 117 0.29 7.20 -12.32
CA PHE A 117 0.30 8.16 -13.43
C PHE A 117 1.31 9.28 -13.19
N LEU A 118 1.31 9.88 -11.99
CA LEU A 118 2.27 10.92 -11.63
C LEU A 118 3.71 10.38 -11.65
N SER A 119 3.94 9.23 -11.04
CA SER A 119 5.27 8.58 -11.00
C SER A 119 5.82 8.32 -12.40
N TRP A 120 4.98 7.78 -13.29
CA TRP A 120 5.35 7.57 -14.68
C TRP A 120 5.61 8.89 -15.42
N ARG A 121 4.75 9.89 -15.23
CA ARG A 121 4.86 11.21 -15.87
C ARG A 121 6.16 11.94 -15.52
N PHE A 122 6.68 11.74 -14.31
CA PHE A 122 7.95 12.32 -13.85
C PHE A 122 9.16 11.40 -14.05
N GLY A 123 8.98 10.17 -14.57
CA GLY A 123 10.08 9.23 -14.84
C GLY A 123 10.53 8.39 -13.63
N ALA A 124 9.80 8.43 -12.52
CA ALA A 124 10.09 7.66 -11.30
C ALA A 124 9.64 6.20 -11.43
N LEU A 125 10.30 5.44 -12.32
CA LEU A 125 9.93 4.04 -12.63
C LEU A 125 10.03 3.10 -11.44
N PHE A 126 10.95 3.35 -10.50
CA PHE A 126 11.03 2.59 -9.26
C PHE A 126 9.73 2.71 -8.45
N ASN A 127 9.14 3.91 -8.38
CA ASN A 127 7.88 4.12 -7.67
C ASN A 127 6.69 3.48 -8.44
N VAL A 128 6.70 3.52 -9.77
CA VAL A 128 5.71 2.79 -10.60
C VAL A 128 5.72 1.30 -10.27
N LEU A 129 6.90 0.67 -10.20
CA LEU A 129 7.03 -0.74 -9.84
C LEU A 129 6.51 -1.00 -8.42
N PHE A 130 6.92 -0.16 -7.46
CA PHE A 130 6.48 -0.26 -6.07
C PHE A 130 4.95 -0.19 -5.93
N ASN A 131 4.31 0.74 -6.65
CA ASN A 131 2.86 0.89 -6.68
C ASN A 131 2.15 -0.35 -7.23
N VAL A 132 2.66 -0.93 -8.32
CA VAL A 132 2.10 -2.15 -8.91
C VAL A 132 2.15 -3.31 -7.91
N LEU A 133 3.27 -3.46 -7.19
CA LEU A 133 3.40 -4.53 -6.18
C LEU A 133 2.39 -4.37 -5.04
N ILE A 134 2.23 -3.15 -4.49
CA ILE A 134 1.24 -2.88 -3.44
C ILE A 134 -0.19 -3.09 -3.97
N PHE A 135 -0.48 -2.57 -5.16
CA PHE A 135 -1.80 -2.70 -5.78
C PHE A 135 -2.18 -4.16 -5.97
N LEU A 136 -1.29 -5.00 -6.48
CA LEU A 136 -1.53 -6.44 -6.63
C LEU A 136 -1.66 -7.13 -5.27
N ALA A 137 -0.86 -6.77 -4.28
CA ALA A 137 -0.95 -7.32 -2.93
C ALA A 137 -2.32 -7.08 -2.27
N VAL A 138 -3.01 -5.98 -2.61
CA VAL A 138 -4.38 -5.69 -2.16
C VAL A 138 -5.43 -6.28 -3.10
N LEU A 139 -5.23 -6.14 -4.42
CA LEU A 139 -6.23 -6.53 -5.43
C LEU A 139 -6.45 -8.03 -5.47
N VAL A 140 -5.39 -8.84 -5.35
CA VAL A 140 -5.49 -10.31 -5.40
C VAL A 140 -6.46 -10.85 -4.33
N PRO A 141 -6.28 -10.58 -3.02
CA PRO A 141 -7.24 -11.06 -2.02
C PRO A 141 -8.64 -10.46 -2.20
N LEU A 142 -8.77 -9.21 -2.70
CA LEU A 142 -10.08 -8.62 -3.00
C LEU A 142 -10.83 -9.36 -4.12
N LEU A 143 -10.15 -9.72 -5.21
CA LEU A 143 -10.76 -10.44 -6.32
C LEU A 143 -11.14 -11.86 -5.90
N LEU A 144 -10.24 -12.56 -5.19
CA LEU A 144 -10.51 -13.90 -4.66
C LEU A 144 -11.65 -13.92 -3.65
N SER A 145 -11.84 -12.85 -2.90
CA SER A 145 -12.91 -12.75 -1.91
C SER A 145 -14.24 -12.25 -2.47
N ARG A 146 -14.31 -11.75 -3.71
CA ARG A 146 -15.48 -11.03 -4.26
C ARG A 146 -16.79 -11.81 -4.16
N GLY A 147 -16.74 -13.13 -4.37
CA GLY A 147 -17.91 -14.01 -4.32
C GLY A 147 -18.62 -14.05 -2.96
N PHE A 148 -17.88 -13.80 -1.87
CA PHE A 148 -18.39 -13.91 -0.49
C PHE A 148 -19.22 -12.71 -0.02
N PHE A 149 -19.23 -11.61 -0.79
CA PHE A 149 -19.93 -10.36 -0.45
C PHE A 149 -21.27 -10.22 -1.19
N ARG A 150 -21.87 -11.33 -1.64
CA ARG A 150 -23.14 -11.35 -2.40
C ARG A 150 -24.36 -11.15 -1.50
N LYS A 151 -24.69 -9.88 -1.24
CA LYS A 151 -25.99 -9.20 -1.41
C LYS A 151 -25.70 -7.70 -1.32
#